data_AF-A0ABD6C7N9-F1
#
_entry.id   AF-A0ABD6C7N9-F1
#
_cell.length_a   1.000
_cell.length_b   1.000
_cell.length_c   1.000
_cell.angle_alpha   90.00
_cell.angle_beta   90.00
_cell.angle_gamma   90.00
#
_symmetry.space_group_name_H-M   'P 1'
#
loop_
_entity.id
_entity.type
_entity.pdbx_description
1 polymer ?
#
loop_
_entity_poly.entity_id
_entity_poly.type
_entity_poly.pdbx_seq_one_letter_code
_entity_poly.pdbx_strand_id
1 'polypeptide(L)'
;MSRKPVGDDGSTARWRQADSTRRLTRRRVLTGGSAVVGSAVAGCSGLPGGESTDDLRFTSLHQTAVFVADGVDLAVPEEIPTVSAANNADLVVVPDDTDVGAKQAVDWLADERVIAVVGDDAEATWHGWARSDEFEDAFRRDGFSDSEPDPSLLVGAAIGLDVTTYRHSWTDGPRDRDVLRALDEDLSDIESRTPQ
;
A
#
# COMPACT_ATOMS: atom_id res chain seq x y z
N MET A 1 -12.25 -36.58 49.09
CA MET A 1 -11.21 -35.98 49.97
C MET A 1 -10.37 -35.06 49.08
N SER A 2 -10.71 -33.77 48.98
CA SER A 2 -10.19 -32.70 49.87
C SER A 2 -8.65 -32.63 49.75
N ARG A 3 -8.03 -31.56 49.27
CA ARG A 3 -8.26 -30.15 49.57
C ARG A 3 -7.78 -29.23 48.42
N LYS A 4 -8.61 -28.22 48.13
CA LYS A 4 -8.19 -26.87 47.71
C LYS A 4 -7.67 -26.12 48.95
N PRO A 5 -6.69 -25.23 48.82
CA PRO A 5 -6.91 -23.83 49.20
C PRO A 5 -6.34 -22.88 48.11
N VAL A 6 -7.01 -21.82 47.65
CA VAL A 6 -7.57 -20.63 48.34
C VAL A 6 -6.48 -19.65 48.79
N GLY A 7 -6.61 -18.44 48.23
CA GLY A 7 -6.18 -17.16 48.79
C GLY A 7 -5.10 -16.49 47.95
N ASP A 8 -5.11 -15.19 47.68
CA ASP A 8 -6.02 -14.06 47.96
C ASP A 8 -5.25 -12.87 47.34
N ASP A 9 -5.88 -12.07 46.48
CA ASP A 9 -6.23 -10.66 46.74
C ASP A 9 -5.09 -9.64 46.59
N GLY A 10 -5.43 -8.51 45.98
CA GLY A 10 -4.61 -7.31 45.93
C GLY A 10 -4.48 -6.75 44.51
N SER A 11 -5.36 -5.84 44.08
CA SER A 11 -5.13 -4.38 44.25
C SER A 11 -3.87 -3.91 43.50
N THR A 12 -3.87 -2.96 42.57
CA THR A 12 -4.74 -1.81 42.35
C THR A 12 -4.48 -1.24 40.96
N ALA A 13 -5.55 -0.81 40.28
CA ALA A 13 -5.46 0.21 39.25
C ALA A 13 -4.77 1.47 39.80
N ARG A 14 -3.73 1.94 39.10
CA ARG A 14 -3.16 3.27 39.32
C ARG A 14 -2.63 3.82 37.99
N TRP A 15 -3.53 4.22 37.10
CA TRP A 15 -3.22 5.21 36.09
C TRP A 15 -3.49 6.58 36.69
N ARG A 16 -2.43 7.26 37.13
CA ARG A 16 -2.47 8.69 37.43
C ARG A 16 -2.06 9.44 36.19
N GLN A 17 -2.90 10.41 35.86
CA GLN A 17 -2.74 11.47 34.87
C GLN A 17 -1.34 12.08 34.81
N ALA A 18 -0.92 12.39 33.60
CA ALA A 18 -0.29 13.66 33.29
C ALA A 18 -1.08 14.35 32.18
N ASP A 19 -2.08 15.12 32.63
CA ASP A 19 -2.52 16.32 31.93
C ASP A 19 -1.30 17.13 31.50
N SER A 20 -1.14 17.34 30.19
CA SER A 20 -0.42 18.50 29.70
C SER A 20 -1.12 19.03 28.47
N THR A 21 -2.21 19.75 28.75
CA THR A 21 -2.75 20.84 27.93
C THR A 21 -1.61 21.67 27.34
N ARG A 22 -1.22 21.38 26.11
CA ARG A 22 -0.38 22.29 25.34
C ARG A 22 -1.27 23.39 24.79
N ARG A 23 -1.23 24.48 25.55
CA ARG A 23 -1.68 25.84 25.25
C ARG A 23 -1.57 26.18 23.76
N LEU A 24 -2.68 26.10 23.02
CA LEU A 24 -2.80 26.80 21.75
C LEU A 24 -3.05 28.28 22.07
N THR A 25 -1.98 29.03 22.22
CA THR A 25 -2.04 30.49 22.33
C THR A 25 -1.00 31.09 21.40
N ARG A 26 -1.47 31.64 20.28
CA ARG A 26 -1.33 33.06 19.95
C ARG A 26 -2.02 33.35 18.62
N ARG A 27 -3.18 34.00 18.74
CA ARG A 27 -3.74 34.87 17.70
C ARG A 27 -2.62 35.75 17.14
N ARG A 28 -2.29 35.59 15.85
CA ARG A 28 -1.64 36.64 15.09
C ARG A 28 -2.74 37.47 14.42
N VAL A 29 -3.04 38.61 15.02
CA VAL A 29 -3.77 39.68 14.37
C VAL A 29 -2.76 40.41 13.50
N LEU A 30 -2.85 40.24 12.18
CA LEU A 30 -2.15 41.07 11.21
C LEU A 30 -3.10 42.19 10.80
N THR A 31 -2.95 43.33 11.45
CA THR A 31 -3.50 44.61 10.98
C THR A 31 -2.40 45.29 10.17
N GLY A 32 -2.59 45.43 8.86
CA GLY A 32 -1.60 46.03 7.96
C GLY A 32 -2.25 46.69 6.75
N GLY A 33 -2.56 47.98 6.91
CA GLY A 33 -2.67 49.05 5.91
C GLY A 33 -3.10 48.75 4.47
N SER A 34 -4.24 49.34 4.07
CA SER A 34 -4.65 49.53 2.68
C SER A 34 -3.75 50.54 1.95
N ALA A 35 -3.36 50.22 0.71
CA ALA A 35 -2.99 51.20 -0.32
C ALA A 35 -3.55 50.74 -1.68
N VAL A 36 -4.05 51.68 -2.45
CA VAL A 36 -4.96 51.47 -3.59
C VAL A 36 -4.24 51.66 -4.93
N VAL A 37 -4.66 50.84 -5.91
CA VAL A 37 -4.59 50.94 -7.39
C VAL A 37 -3.25 50.69 -8.10
N GLY A 38 -3.28 49.67 -8.97
CA GLY A 38 -2.40 49.50 -10.12
C GLY A 38 -2.84 48.30 -10.95
N SER A 39 -3.62 48.51 -12.01
CA SER A 39 -4.04 47.46 -12.95
C SER A 39 -2.84 47.01 -13.78
N ALA A 40 -2.35 45.80 -13.53
CA ALA A 40 -1.50 45.06 -14.46
C ALA A 40 -2.10 43.66 -14.63
N VAL A 41 -2.59 43.37 -15.83
CA VAL A 41 -2.87 42.01 -16.29
C VAL A 41 -1.53 41.29 -16.46
N ALA A 42 -1.18 40.50 -15.47
CA ALA A 42 -0.18 39.46 -15.55
C ALA A 42 -0.83 38.21 -14.97
N GLY A 43 -0.59 37.07 -15.63
CA GLY A 43 -1.36 35.83 -15.48
C GLY A 43 -1.55 35.37 -14.05
N CYS A 44 -2.63 34.61 -13.87
CA CYS A 44 -2.93 33.84 -12.68
C CYS A 44 -1.67 33.12 -12.18
N SER A 45 -0.99 33.70 -11.20
CA SER A 45 -0.11 32.94 -10.33
C SER A 45 -1.02 32.07 -9.47
N GLY A 46 -1.42 30.93 -10.02
CA GLY A 46 -1.93 29.82 -9.24
C GLY A 46 -0.90 29.53 -8.16
N LEU A 47 -1.35 29.59 -6.91
CA LEU A 47 -0.62 29.05 -5.78
C LEU A 47 -0.30 27.57 -6.08
N PRO A 48 0.97 27.14 -6.16
CA PRO A 48 1.26 25.72 -6.14
C PRO A 48 1.23 25.25 -4.69
N GLY A 49 0.60 24.10 -4.44
CA GLY A 49 0.83 23.36 -3.20
C GLY A 49 -0.35 23.31 -2.23
N GLY A 50 -1.59 23.34 -2.73
CA GLY A 50 -2.48 22.26 -2.33
C GLY A 50 -2.15 21.13 -3.28
N GLU A 51 -1.55 20.03 -2.80
CA GLU A 51 -1.41 18.81 -3.59
C GLU A 51 -2.82 18.27 -3.84
N SER A 52 -3.49 18.84 -4.83
CA SER A 52 -4.74 18.33 -5.35
C SER A 52 -4.48 16.97 -5.97
N THR A 53 -5.34 16.01 -5.66
CA THR A 53 -5.39 14.70 -6.32
C THR A 53 -5.56 14.81 -7.84
N ASP A 54 -5.96 15.98 -8.35
CA ASP A 54 -6.05 16.33 -9.78
C ASP A 54 -4.74 16.20 -10.60
N ASP A 55 -3.57 16.07 -9.97
CA ASP A 55 -2.26 15.91 -10.67
C ASP A 55 -1.78 14.45 -10.78
N LEU A 56 -2.56 13.48 -10.30
CA LEU A 56 -2.25 12.07 -10.47
C LEU A 56 -2.91 11.55 -11.74
N ARG A 57 -2.13 11.47 -12.82
CA ARG A 57 -2.57 10.74 -14.02
C ARG A 57 -1.94 9.36 -14.00
N PHE A 58 -2.69 8.39 -13.50
CA PHE A 58 -2.33 6.99 -13.68
C PHE A 58 -2.68 6.57 -15.11
N THR A 59 -1.80 5.86 -15.81
CA THR A 59 -2.07 5.46 -17.20
C THR A 59 -2.48 4.00 -17.27
N SER A 60 -1.74 3.15 -16.56
CA SER A 60 -1.91 1.71 -16.56
C SER A 60 -3.01 1.33 -15.57
N LEU A 61 -3.02 1.86 -14.34
CA LEU A 61 -4.09 1.59 -13.37
C LEU A 61 -5.49 2.01 -13.87
N HIS A 62 -5.58 3.02 -14.75
CA HIS A 62 -6.87 3.42 -15.35
C HIS A 62 -7.50 2.36 -16.26
N GLN A 63 -6.70 1.39 -16.72
CA GLN A 63 -7.12 0.37 -17.68
C GLN A 63 -7.11 -1.03 -17.06
N THR A 64 -6.56 -1.18 -15.85
CA THR A 64 -6.41 -2.45 -15.12
C THR A 64 -7.53 -2.63 -14.13
N ALA A 65 -8.30 -3.73 -14.20
CA ALA A 65 -9.30 -4.02 -13.17
C ALA A 65 -8.61 -4.36 -11.84
N VAL A 66 -8.85 -3.56 -10.79
CA VAL A 66 -8.18 -3.70 -9.49
C VAL A 66 -9.11 -4.32 -8.46
N PHE A 67 -8.68 -5.40 -7.82
CA PHE A 67 -9.29 -5.89 -6.59
C PHE A 67 -8.42 -5.49 -5.40
N VAL A 68 -9.04 -4.89 -4.38
CA VAL A 68 -8.39 -4.58 -3.10
C VAL A 68 -9.04 -5.42 -2.02
N ALA A 69 -8.26 -6.29 -1.40
CA ALA A 69 -8.75 -7.16 -0.34
C ALA A 69 -9.08 -6.37 0.93
N ASP A 70 -10.03 -6.89 1.71
CA ASP A 70 -10.26 -6.42 3.07
C ASP A 70 -8.95 -6.49 3.88
N GLY A 71 -8.67 -5.44 4.66
CA GLY A 71 -7.44 -5.32 5.45
C GLY A 71 -6.38 -4.41 4.84
N VAL A 72 -6.46 -4.11 3.54
CA VAL A 72 -5.60 -3.09 2.92
C VAL A 72 -6.18 -1.69 3.16
N ASP A 73 -5.47 -0.85 3.92
CA ASP A 73 -5.82 0.57 4.09
C ASP A 73 -5.26 1.39 2.93
N LEU A 74 -5.90 1.29 1.76
CA LEU A 74 -5.53 2.02 0.54
C LEU A 74 -6.75 2.78 -0.01
N ALA A 75 -6.72 4.12 0.03
CA ALA A 75 -7.75 4.92 -0.59
C ALA A 75 -7.56 4.97 -2.11
N VAL A 76 -8.33 4.15 -2.83
CA VAL A 76 -8.33 4.10 -4.30
C VAL A 76 -9.25 5.20 -4.87
N PRO A 77 -8.73 6.11 -5.72
CA PRO A 77 -9.54 7.08 -6.44
C PRO A 77 -10.65 6.44 -7.30
N GLU A 78 -11.80 7.10 -7.42
CA GLU A 78 -12.96 6.60 -8.19
C GLU A 78 -12.67 6.39 -9.69
N GLU A 79 -11.61 7.00 -10.19
CA GLU A 79 -11.16 6.88 -11.57
C GLU A 79 -10.52 5.51 -11.87
N ILE A 80 -9.94 4.84 -10.87
CA ILE A 80 -9.37 3.50 -11.02
C ILE A 80 -10.49 2.45 -10.98
N PRO A 81 -10.64 1.61 -12.01
CA PRO A 81 -11.71 0.63 -12.08
C PRO A 81 -11.48 -0.47 -11.04
N THR A 82 -12.31 -0.48 -10.00
CA THR A 82 -12.29 -1.51 -8.96
C THR A 82 -13.34 -2.60 -9.20
N VAL A 83 -12.99 -3.85 -8.87
CA VAL A 83 -13.89 -5.00 -8.96
C VAL A 83 -14.05 -5.65 -7.59
N SER A 84 -15.18 -6.32 -7.38
CA SER A 84 -15.54 -6.91 -6.07
C SER A 84 -14.96 -8.30 -5.83
N ALA A 85 -14.29 -8.91 -6.80
CA ALA A 85 -13.73 -10.25 -6.67
C ALA A 85 -12.40 -10.38 -7.43
N ALA A 86 -11.40 -10.99 -6.78
CA ALA A 86 -10.05 -11.17 -7.33
C ALA A 86 -10.02 -11.92 -8.68
N ASN A 87 -10.95 -12.85 -8.91
CA ASN A 87 -11.01 -13.58 -10.17
C ASN A 87 -11.46 -12.72 -11.37
N ASN A 88 -11.97 -11.51 -11.14
CA ASN A 88 -12.33 -10.55 -12.18
C ASN A 88 -11.31 -9.41 -12.31
N ALA A 89 -10.20 -9.47 -11.55
CA ALA A 89 -9.17 -8.45 -11.50
C ALA A 89 -7.95 -8.88 -12.32
N ASP A 90 -7.29 -7.89 -12.88
CA ASP A 90 -5.97 -8.00 -13.49
C ASP A 90 -4.87 -7.66 -12.48
N LEU A 91 -5.18 -6.80 -11.49
CA LEU A 91 -4.34 -6.51 -10.32
C LEU A 91 -5.07 -6.89 -9.02
N VAL A 92 -4.43 -7.73 -8.20
CA VAL A 92 -4.93 -8.19 -6.91
C VAL A 92 -4.06 -7.61 -5.81
N VAL A 93 -4.61 -6.70 -5.01
CA VAL A 93 -3.94 -6.07 -3.86
C VAL A 93 -4.38 -6.75 -2.57
N VAL A 94 -3.43 -7.27 -1.80
CA VAL A 94 -3.67 -7.99 -0.54
C VAL A 94 -2.78 -7.42 0.57
N PRO A 95 -3.20 -7.53 1.85
CA PRO A 95 -2.35 -7.10 2.95
C PRO A 95 -1.22 -8.12 3.17
N ASP A 96 -0.16 -7.72 3.86
CA ASP A 96 0.95 -8.57 4.26
C ASP A 96 0.53 -9.68 5.24
N ASP A 97 -0.47 -9.47 6.08
CA ASP A 97 -1.02 -10.47 7.01
C ASP A 97 -2.15 -11.33 6.42
N THR A 98 -2.22 -11.42 5.09
CA THR A 98 -3.29 -12.12 4.38
C THR A 98 -3.38 -13.64 4.66
N ASP A 99 -4.60 -14.17 4.72
CA ASP A 99 -4.89 -15.61 4.74
C ASP A 99 -4.72 -16.29 3.36
N VAL A 100 -4.38 -15.54 2.30
CA VAL A 100 -4.12 -16.11 0.97
C VAL A 100 -2.94 -17.08 1.04
N GLY A 101 -3.24 -18.36 0.77
CA GLY A 101 -2.24 -19.41 0.71
C GLY A 101 -1.49 -19.44 -0.62
N ALA A 102 -0.34 -20.12 -0.63
CA ALA A 102 0.52 -20.22 -1.80
C ALA A 102 -0.18 -20.75 -3.05
N LYS A 103 -1.04 -21.77 -2.89
CA LYS A 103 -1.85 -22.31 -3.99
C LYS A 103 -2.67 -21.22 -4.69
N GLN A 104 -3.35 -20.37 -3.93
CA GLN A 104 -4.21 -19.34 -4.49
C GLN A 104 -3.39 -18.22 -5.14
N ALA A 105 -2.25 -17.84 -4.55
CA ALA A 105 -1.32 -16.90 -5.17
C ALA A 105 -0.76 -17.44 -6.50
N VAL A 106 -0.41 -18.73 -6.55
CA VAL A 106 0.04 -19.41 -7.77
C VAL A 106 -1.05 -19.45 -8.83
N ASP A 107 -2.29 -19.80 -8.45
CA ASP A 107 -3.44 -19.80 -9.37
C ASP A 107 -3.64 -18.41 -10.00
N TRP A 108 -3.55 -17.33 -9.20
CA TRP A 108 -3.64 -15.96 -9.72
C TRP A 108 -2.50 -15.61 -10.67
N LEU A 109 -1.24 -15.93 -10.34
CA LEU A 109 -0.10 -15.69 -11.22
C LEU A 109 -0.20 -16.50 -12.52
N ALA A 110 -0.70 -17.74 -12.45
CA ALA A 110 -0.88 -18.61 -13.61
C ALA A 110 -1.99 -18.10 -14.55
N ASP A 111 -3.00 -17.43 -14.00
CA ASP A 111 -4.02 -16.69 -14.75
C ASP A 111 -3.53 -15.26 -15.14
N GLU A 112 -2.22 -15.04 -15.18
CA GLU A 112 -1.56 -13.79 -15.62
C GLU A 112 -1.96 -12.54 -14.80
N ARG A 113 -2.40 -12.72 -13.55
CA ARG A 113 -2.72 -11.60 -12.65
C ARG A 113 -1.46 -11.08 -11.99
N VAL A 114 -1.45 -9.77 -11.79
CA VAL A 114 -0.44 -9.11 -10.96
C VAL A 114 -0.92 -9.16 -9.50
N ILE A 115 -0.03 -9.55 -8.59
CA ILE A 115 -0.30 -9.57 -7.15
C ILE A 115 0.53 -8.46 -6.51
N ALA A 116 -0.11 -7.61 -5.70
CA ALA A 116 0.56 -6.64 -4.85
C ALA A 116 0.30 -6.98 -3.39
N VAL A 117 1.37 -7.21 -2.64
CA VAL A 117 1.34 -7.40 -1.18
C VAL A 117 1.76 -6.09 -0.51
N VAL A 118 0.90 -5.55 0.35
CA VAL A 118 1.07 -4.25 1.00
C VAL A 118 1.17 -4.42 2.51
N GLY A 119 2.26 -3.91 3.10
CA GLY A 119 2.50 -3.94 4.54
C GLY A 119 3.95 -4.27 4.87
N ASP A 120 4.30 -4.18 6.16
CA ASP A 120 5.68 -4.30 6.63
C ASP A 120 6.26 -5.72 6.47
N ASP A 121 5.40 -6.75 6.45
CA ASP A 121 5.76 -8.16 6.26
C ASP A 121 5.56 -8.64 4.81
N ALA A 122 5.43 -7.73 3.83
CA ALA A 122 5.13 -8.09 2.45
C ALA A 122 6.15 -9.07 1.82
N GLU A 123 7.44 -8.89 2.11
CA GLU A 123 8.49 -9.80 1.66
C GLU A 123 8.40 -11.18 2.33
N ALA A 124 8.08 -11.23 3.63
CA ALA A 124 7.91 -12.48 4.35
C ALA A 124 6.74 -13.30 3.78
N THR A 125 5.61 -12.64 3.49
CA THR A 125 4.43 -13.28 2.89
C THR A 125 4.70 -13.78 1.49
N TRP A 126 5.33 -12.96 0.65
CA TRP A 126 5.75 -13.38 -0.68
C TRP A 126 6.70 -14.58 -0.63
N HIS A 127 7.68 -14.54 0.26
CA HIS A 127 8.61 -15.65 0.44
C HIS A 127 7.95 -16.93 0.96
N GLY A 128 6.90 -16.81 1.77
CA GLY A 128 6.06 -17.95 2.16
C GLY A 128 5.48 -18.67 0.96
N TRP A 129 4.98 -17.91 -0.03
CA TRP A 129 4.46 -18.48 -1.28
C TRP A 129 5.56 -18.99 -2.19
N ALA A 130 6.60 -18.18 -2.45
CA ALA A 130 7.69 -18.52 -3.37
C ALA A 130 8.49 -19.76 -2.95
N ARG A 131 8.51 -20.10 -1.66
CA ARG A 131 9.20 -21.29 -1.12
C ARG A 131 8.32 -22.54 -1.09
N SER A 132 7.02 -22.42 -1.37
CA SER A 132 6.08 -23.54 -1.37
C SER A 132 6.29 -24.50 -2.54
N ASP A 133 5.85 -25.76 -2.37
CA ASP A 133 5.87 -26.77 -3.43
C ASP A 133 4.95 -26.34 -4.60
N GLU A 134 3.82 -25.70 -4.31
CA GLU A 134 2.89 -25.21 -5.33
C GLU A 134 3.54 -24.19 -6.28
N PHE A 135 4.42 -23.33 -5.75
CA PHE A 135 5.13 -22.35 -6.55
C PHE A 135 6.22 -23.01 -7.40
N GLU A 136 6.96 -23.97 -6.84
CA GLU A 136 7.98 -24.72 -7.58
C GLU A 136 7.43 -25.51 -8.76
N ASP A 137 6.23 -26.07 -8.58
CA ASP A 137 5.57 -26.88 -9.61
C ASP A 137 5.10 -26.01 -10.79
N ALA A 138 4.77 -24.74 -10.54
CA ALA A 138 4.21 -23.82 -11.54
C ALA A 138 5.25 -22.93 -12.22
N PHE A 139 6.26 -22.46 -11.48
CA PHE A 139 7.21 -21.44 -11.95
C PHE A 139 8.66 -21.84 -11.69
N ARG A 140 9.60 -21.23 -12.44
CA ARG A 140 11.03 -21.43 -12.15
C ARG A 140 11.42 -20.75 -10.85
N ARG A 141 12.22 -21.44 -10.03
CA ARG A 141 12.90 -20.86 -8.87
C ARG A 141 14.08 -20.01 -9.33
N ASP A 142 13.81 -18.80 -9.75
CA ASP A 142 14.83 -17.77 -9.98
C ASP A 142 14.44 -16.49 -9.22
N GLY A 143 15.42 -15.79 -8.65
CA GLY A 143 15.26 -14.37 -8.30
C GLY A 143 14.68 -14.00 -6.92
N PHE A 144 14.50 -14.91 -5.96
CA PHE A 144 14.10 -14.54 -4.59
C PHE A 144 15.30 -14.14 -3.73
N SER A 145 15.78 -12.91 -3.90
CA SER A 145 16.71 -12.28 -2.96
C SER A 145 15.93 -11.63 -1.81
N ASP A 146 16.50 -11.52 -0.61
CA ASP A 146 15.96 -10.62 0.42
C ASP A 146 16.34 -9.17 0.07
N SER A 147 15.54 -8.19 0.51
CA SER A 147 15.82 -6.76 0.33
C SER A 147 16.09 -6.08 1.67
N GLU A 148 17.00 -5.09 1.67
CA GLU A 148 17.25 -4.27 2.86
C GLU A 148 17.17 -2.78 2.49
N PRO A 149 16.22 -2.01 3.06
CA PRO A 149 15.21 -2.45 4.04
C PRO A 149 14.15 -3.40 3.44
N ASP A 150 13.43 -4.13 4.30
CA ASP A 150 12.26 -4.92 3.92
C ASP A 150 11.25 -4.01 3.17
N PRO A 151 10.72 -4.43 2.02
CA PRO A 151 9.79 -3.62 1.25
C PRO A 151 8.41 -3.59 1.90
N SER A 152 7.81 -2.40 1.95
CA SER A 152 6.42 -2.21 2.40
C SER A 152 5.40 -2.46 1.27
N LEU A 153 5.87 -2.61 0.04
CA LEU A 153 5.09 -3.04 -1.13
C LEU A 153 5.94 -4.00 -1.96
N LEU A 154 5.40 -5.18 -2.21
CA LEU A 154 5.98 -6.16 -3.12
C LEU A 154 4.97 -6.52 -4.19
N VAL A 155 5.33 -6.32 -5.45
CA VAL A 155 4.50 -6.64 -6.62
C VAL A 155 5.10 -7.82 -7.36
N GLY A 156 4.31 -8.84 -7.64
CA GLY A 156 4.70 -10.04 -8.36
C GLY A 156 3.85 -10.24 -9.61
N ALA A 157 4.51 -10.55 -10.73
CA ALA A 157 3.83 -10.88 -11.99
C ALA A 157 4.55 -12.04 -12.70
N ALA A 158 3.78 -12.97 -13.25
CA ALA A 158 4.31 -14.02 -14.11
C ALA A 158 4.56 -13.47 -15.53
N ILE A 159 5.78 -13.67 -16.05
CA ILE A 159 6.14 -13.37 -17.43
C ILE A 159 6.64 -14.68 -18.06
N GLY A 160 5.73 -15.43 -18.66
CA GLY A 160 5.99 -16.81 -19.08
C GLY A 160 6.10 -17.75 -17.87
N LEU A 161 7.24 -18.45 -17.73
CA LEU A 161 7.50 -19.36 -16.60
C LEU A 161 8.28 -18.71 -15.45
N ASP A 162 8.66 -17.45 -15.61
CA ASP A 162 9.49 -16.72 -14.66
C ASP A 162 8.62 -15.68 -13.95
N VAL A 163 8.75 -15.56 -12.63
CA VAL A 163 8.01 -14.56 -11.85
C VAL A 163 8.92 -13.38 -11.55
N THR A 164 8.52 -12.19 -12.03
CA THR A 164 9.22 -10.94 -11.77
C THR A 164 8.65 -10.28 -10.54
N THR A 165 9.53 -9.82 -9.64
CA THR A 165 9.14 -9.08 -8.43
C THR A 165 9.67 -7.65 -8.45
N TYR A 166 8.80 -6.70 -8.09
CA TYR A 166 9.12 -5.29 -7.86
C TYR A 166 8.96 -5.00 -6.37
N ARG A 167 9.88 -4.22 -5.81
CA ARG A 167 9.97 -4.03 -4.35
C ARG A 167 10.18 -2.56 -4.06
N HIS A 168 9.33 -2.04 -3.18
CA HIS A 168 9.33 -0.62 -2.82
C HIS A 168 9.32 -0.46 -1.31
N SER A 169 10.16 0.43 -0.82
CA SER A 169 10.32 0.73 0.59
C SER A 169 10.31 2.23 0.82
N TRP A 170 9.67 2.69 1.90
CA TRP A 170 9.58 4.10 2.26
C TRP A 170 9.97 4.32 3.72
N THR A 171 10.76 5.36 3.99
CA THR A 171 11.33 5.63 5.33
C THR A 171 10.28 5.85 6.42
N ASP A 172 9.15 6.49 6.10
CA ASP A 172 8.08 6.84 7.04
C ASP A 172 6.80 6.04 6.78
N GLY A 173 6.92 4.91 6.09
CA GLY A 173 5.79 4.17 5.51
C GLY A 173 5.23 4.84 4.24
N PRO A 174 4.60 4.07 3.35
CA PRO A 174 4.00 4.64 2.15
C PRO A 174 2.76 5.47 2.47
N ARG A 175 2.49 6.51 1.67
CA ARG A 175 1.15 7.08 1.54
C ARG A 175 0.41 6.34 0.42
N ASP A 176 -0.92 6.39 0.43
CA ASP A 176 -1.77 5.79 -0.62
C ASP A 176 -1.34 6.20 -2.02
N ARG A 177 -1.03 7.49 -2.20
CA ARG A 177 -0.51 8.05 -3.45
C ARG A 177 0.80 7.41 -3.90
N ASP A 178 1.68 7.11 -2.94
CA ASP A 178 2.99 6.51 -3.23
C ASP A 178 2.83 5.06 -3.69
N VAL A 179 1.93 4.31 -3.05
CA VAL A 179 1.57 2.93 -3.45
C VAL A 179 0.94 2.92 -4.83
N LEU A 180 -0.08 3.74 -5.08
CA LEU A 180 -0.76 3.78 -6.39
C LEU A 180 0.19 4.17 -7.52
N ARG A 181 1.12 5.11 -7.26
CA ARG A 181 2.14 5.48 -8.25
C ARG A 181 3.11 4.33 -8.53
N ALA A 182 3.60 3.65 -7.49
CA ALA A 182 4.47 2.49 -7.66
C ALA A 182 3.77 1.37 -8.45
N LEU A 183 2.49 1.12 -8.16
CA LEU A 183 1.68 0.15 -8.90
C LEU A 183 1.50 0.54 -10.37
N ASP A 184 1.25 1.81 -10.69
CA ASP A 184 1.13 2.27 -12.08
C ASP A 184 2.45 2.11 -12.86
N GLU A 185 3.58 2.41 -12.21
CA GLU A 185 4.92 2.25 -12.77
C GLU A 185 5.24 0.77 -13.02
N ASP A 186 4.99 -0.10 -12.05
CA ASP A 186 5.25 -1.54 -12.14
C ASP A 186 4.36 -2.20 -13.20
N LEU A 187 3.06 -1.88 -13.24
CA LEU A 187 2.14 -2.38 -14.27
C LEU A 187 2.61 -1.98 -15.68
N SER A 188 3.07 -0.74 -15.84
CA SER A 188 3.58 -0.26 -17.13
C SER A 188 4.83 -1.03 -17.57
N ASP A 189 5.74 -1.32 -16.64
CA ASP A 189 6.95 -2.08 -16.93
C ASP A 189 6.62 -3.56 -17.22
N ILE A 190 5.69 -4.18 -16.48
CA ILE A 190 5.19 -5.53 -16.75
C ILE A 190 4.57 -5.63 -18.13
N GLU A 191 3.69 -4.70 -18.51
CA GLU A 191 3.06 -4.66 -19.84
C GLU A 191 4.12 -4.57 -20.95
N SER A 192 5.16 -3.75 -20.75
CA SER A 192 6.25 -3.59 -21.71
C SER A 192 7.11 -4.85 -21.89
N ARG A 193 7.15 -5.74 -20.88
CA ARG A 193 7.95 -6.97 -20.86
C ARG A 193 7.14 -8.22 -21.23
N THR A 194 5.81 -8.12 -21.22
CA THR A 194 4.93 -9.24 -21.54
C THR A 194 4.78 -9.33 -23.07
N PRO A 195 5.22 -10.43 -23.71
CA PRO A 195 5.08 -10.59 -25.15
C PRO A 195 3.60 -10.76 -25.51
N GLN A 196 3.12 -9.95 -26.47
CA GLN A 196 1.75 -10.01 -26.99
C GLN A 196 1.55 -11.06 -28.08
#